data_AF-A0A6G0HL69-F1
#
_entry.id   AF-A0A6G0HL69-F1
#
_cell.length_a   1.000
_cell.length_b   1.000
_cell.length_c   1.000
_cell.angle_alpha   90.00
_cell.angle_beta   90.00
_cell.angle_gamma   90.00
#
_symmetry.space_group_name_H-M   'P 1'
#
loop_
_entity.id
_entity.type
_entity.pdbx_description
1 polymer ?
#
loop_
_entity_poly.entity_id
_entity_poly.type
_entity_poly.pdbx_seq_one_letter_code
_entity_poly.pdbx_strand_id
1 'polypeptide(L)'
;MEAYDPFIAEAHFKPACNRMLFWSKTKDVVHDFTNKRDCFVTLEDTLLGSVVDGLTWCGKEGSSETFTTGCPGWTDCVNNSVRSFWNRASAAFGEAACGDVTAMLNGSIETPFSPYSIFASIEAPRLSSSRVKKLNVVLVTQPDSVTNCETASLKDLQKELDQGIVYNCQEVPEAKVQECASNSHIACGACW
;
A
#
# COMPACT_ATOMS: atom_id res chain seq x y z
N MET A 1 -4.47 -0.79 -17.40
CA MET A 1 -3.46 -1.53 -16.62
C MET A 1 -2.47 -2.22 -17.55
N GLU A 2 -2.91 -3.07 -18.48
CA GLU A 2 -2.05 -3.86 -19.39
C GLU A 2 -1.02 -3.04 -20.20
N ALA A 3 -1.35 -1.79 -20.53
CA ALA A 3 -0.41 -0.89 -21.22
C ALA A 3 0.92 -0.66 -20.47
N TYR A 4 0.95 -0.87 -19.15
CA TYR A 4 2.18 -0.77 -18.34
C TYR A 4 2.89 -2.11 -18.13
N ASP A 5 2.37 -3.23 -18.64
CA ASP A 5 2.99 -4.55 -18.47
C ASP A 5 4.46 -4.59 -18.90
N PRO A 6 4.86 -4.02 -20.05
CA PRO A 6 6.27 -4.01 -20.45
C PRO A 6 7.16 -3.26 -19.46
N PHE A 7 6.67 -2.14 -18.91
CA PHE A 7 7.41 -1.35 -17.93
C PHE A 7 7.59 -2.09 -16.60
N ILE A 8 6.52 -2.76 -16.13
CA ILE A 8 6.60 -3.58 -14.91
C ILE A 8 7.54 -4.78 -15.09
N ALA A 9 7.51 -5.43 -16.26
CA ALA A 9 8.36 -6.57 -16.55
C ALA A 9 9.85 -6.20 -16.54
N GLU A 10 10.20 -5.04 -17.11
CA GLU A 10 11.58 -4.55 -17.19
C GLU A 10 12.15 -4.14 -15.83
N ALA A 11 11.31 -3.62 -14.93
CA ALA A 11 11.80 -3.15 -13.63
C ALA A 11 12.23 -4.28 -12.67
N HIS A 12 11.98 -5.54 -13.02
CA HIS A 12 12.39 -6.73 -12.27
C HIS A 12 12.07 -6.60 -10.76
N PHE A 13 10.78 -6.55 -10.43
CA PHE A 13 10.33 -6.39 -9.05
C PHE A 13 10.94 -7.46 -8.12
N LYS A 14 11.95 -7.09 -7.32
CA LYS A 14 12.59 -7.97 -6.35
C LYS A 14 11.86 -7.84 -5.01
N PRO A 15 11.15 -8.86 -4.54
CA PRO A 15 10.39 -8.74 -3.32
C PRO A 15 11.29 -8.69 -2.08
N ALA A 16 11.03 -7.74 -1.20
CA ALA A 16 11.67 -7.65 0.11
C ALA A 16 10.90 -8.51 1.13
N CYS A 17 11.01 -9.84 1.05
CA CYS A 17 10.24 -10.75 1.91
C CYS A 17 10.36 -10.38 3.39
N ASN A 18 9.25 -10.48 4.13
CA ASN A 18 9.11 -10.05 5.53
C ASN A 18 9.19 -8.54 5.79
N ARG A 19 9.38 -7.73 4.75
CA ARG A 19 9.59 -6.27 4.84
C ARG A 19 8.61 -5.48 3.97
N MET A 20 7.75 -6.12 3.20
CA MET A 20 6.79 -5.41 2.33
C MET A 20 5.67 -4.79 3.17
N LEU A 21 5.44 -3.49 2.97
CA LEU A 21 4.47 -2.69 3.70
C LEU A 21 3.48 -2.04 2.73
N PHE A 22 2.24 -2.48 2.83
CA PHE A 22 1.09 -1.91 2.14
C PHE A 22 0.49 -0.80 3.00
N TRP A 23 -0.27 0.09 2.38
CA TRP A 23 -0.91 1.17 3.12
C TRP A 23 -2.20 1.65 2.46
N SER A 24 -3.12 2.15 3.27
CA SER A 24 -4.37 2.75 2.80
C SER A 24 -4.72 3.94 3.66
N LYS A 25 -4.73 5.13 3.02
CA LYS A 25 -5.02 6.42 3.67
C LYS A 25 -4.07 6.77 4.82
N THR A 26 -2.84 6.28 4.76
CA THR A 26 -1.76 6.43 5.77
C THR A 26 -0.41 6.78 5.15
N LYS A 27 -0.39 7.30 3.90
CA LYS A 27 0.83 7.59 3.13
C LYS A 27 1.88 8.34 3.95
N ASP A 28 1.48 9.45 4.56
CA ASP A 28 2.41 10.34 5.26
C ASP A 28 3.05 9.64 6.47
N VAL A 29 2.27 8.87 7.24
CA VAL A 29 2.76 8.10 8.39
C VAL A 29 3.75 7.02 7.95
N VAL A 30 3.41 6.31 6.88
CA VAL A 30 4.22 5.21 6.36
C VAL A 30 5.52 5.73 5.76
N HIS A 31 5.47 6.78 4.95
CA HIS A 31 6.66 7.36 4.33
C HIS A 31 7.55 8.05 5.36
N ASP A 32 6.99 8.71 6.39
CA ASP A 32 7.81 9.21 7.50
C ASP A 32 8.56 8.07 8.21
N PHE A 33 7.90 6.92 8.40
CA PHE A 33 8.51 5.74 8.97
C PHE A 33 9.62 5.16 8.09
N THR A 34 9.35 4.85 6.81
CA THR A 34 10.32 4.17 5.93
C THR A 34 11.51 5.07 5.57
N ASN A 35 11.31 6.39 5.52
CA ASN A 35 12.42 7.36 5.36
C ASN A 35 13.38 7.38 6.56
N LYS A 36 12.89 7.14 7.77
CA LYS A 36 13.71 7.12 9.00
C LYS A 36 14.25 5.73 9.33
N ARG A 37 13.64 4.67 8.80
CA ARG A 37 13.90 3.27 9.16
C ARG A 37 14.00 2.37 7.94
N ASP A 38 15.18 1.78 7.71
CA ASP A 38 15.39 0.74 6.70
C ASP A 38 14.89 -0.63 7.17
N CYS A 39 13.58 -0.74 7.40
CA CYS A 39 12.94 -1.95 7.92
C CYS A 39 11.85 -2.46 7.01
N PHE A 40 11.04 -1.56 6.47
CA PHE A 40 9.95 -1.88 5.57
C PHE A 40 10.15 -1.15 4.25
N VAL A 41 9.51 -1.66 3.21
CA VAL A 41 9.57 -1.16 1.85
C VAL A 41 8.15 -1.06 1.34
N THR A 42 7.69 0.14 1.00
CA THR A 42 6.43 0.36 0.28
C THR A 42 6.63 0.18 -1.22
N LEU A 43 5.54 0.28 -2.00
CA LEU A 43 5.65 0.36 -3.45
C LEU A 43 6.45 1.59 -3.88
N GLU A 44 6.23 2.72 -3.21
CA GLU A 44 6.88 4.00 -3.47
C GLU A 44 8.39 3.98 -3.16
N ASP A 45 8.83 3.09 -2.26
CA ASP A 45 10.26 2.87 -1.98
C ASP A 45 10.98 2.03 -3.07
N THR A 46 10.23 1.40 -3.98
CA THR A 46 10.82 0.62 -5.09
C THR A 46 11.23 1.50 -6.25
N LEU A 47 12.08 0.98 -7.15
CA LEU A 47 12.47 1.71 -8.37
C LEU A 47 11.25 2.19 -9.17
N LEU A 48 10.21 1.36 -9.28
CA LEU A 48 9.00 1.71 -10.04
C LEU A 48 8.21 2.84 -9.39
N GLY A 49 8.02 2.77 -8.08
CA GLY A 49 7.24 3.76 -7.35
C GLY A 49 7.99 5.09 -7.19
N SER A 50 9.26 5.03 -6.78
CA SER A 50 10.07 6.20 -6.43
C SER A 50 10.22 7.21 -7.57
N VAL A 51 10.33 6.73 -8.82
CA VAL A 51 10.53 7.60 -9.99
C VAL A 51 9.27 8.36 -10.41
N VAL A 52 8.08 7.93 -9.98
CA VAL A 52 6.80 8.57 -10.32
C VAL A 52 5.95 8.95 -9.11
N ASP A 53 6.47 8.80 -7.89
CA ASP A 53 5.71 9.19 -6.70
C ASP A 53 5.42 10.69 -6.68
N GLY A 54 4.15 11.03 -6.46
CA GLY A 54 3.65 12.40 -6.51
C GLY A 54 3.60 13.04 -7.91
N LEU A 55 3.98 12.32 -8.97
CA LEU A 55 3.92 12.84 -10.34
C LEU A 55 2.55 12.64 -10.97
N THR A 56 2.24 13.50 -11.94
CA THR A 56 1.07 13.39 -12.82
C THR A 56 1.52 13.50 -14.26
N TRP A 57 1.00 12.62 -15.11
CA TRP A 57 1.29 12.61 -16.54
C TRP A 57 0.08 12.11 -17.32
N CYS A 58 -0.09 12.57 -18.55
CA CYS A 58 -1.06 12.06 -19.51
C CYS A 58 -0.64 12.40 -20.95
N GLY A 59 -1.18 11.65 -21.91
CA GLY A 59 -1.10 11.99 -23.33
C GLY A 59 -2.36 12.74 -23.80
N LYS A 60 -2.33 13.21 -25.05
CA LYS A 60 -3.49 13.83 -25.70
C LYS A 60 -3.64 13.28 -27.12
N GLU A 61 -4.86 12.97 -27.52
CA GLU A 61 -5.16 12.51 -28.88
C GLU A 61 -4.69 13.53 -29.92
N GLY A 62 -3.99 13.07 -30.95
CA GLY A 62 -3.38 13.92 -31.98
C GLY A 62 -2.08 14.62 -31.56
N SER A 63 -1.52 14.31 -30.39
CA SER A 63 -0.22 14.81 -29.93
C SER A 63 0.70 13.66 -29.50
N SER A 64 2.00 13.82 -29.72
CA SER A 64 3.05 12.95 -29.17
C SER A 64 3.66 13.50 -27.88
N GLU A 65 3.17 14.63 -27.37
CA GLU A 65 3.68 15.26 -26.16
C GLU A 65 3.15 14.57 -24.89
N THR A 66 3.94 14.66 -23.81
CA THR A 66 3.51 14.30 -22.47
C THR A 66 3.14 15.56 -21.70
N PHE A 67 1.94 15.57 -21.12
CA PHE A 67 1.43 16.67 -20.33
C PHE A 67 1.50 16.34 -18.85
N THR A 68 1.87 17.32 -18.03
CA THR A 68 1.87 17.21 -16.55
C THR A 68 0.78 18.05 -15.90
N THR A 69 -0.02 18.75 -16.71
CA THR A 69 -1.16 19.58 -16.31
C THR A 69 -2.36 19.27 -17.18
N GLY A 70 -3.57 19.53 -16.66
CA GLY A 70 -4.82 19.24 -17.39
C GLY A 70 -5.09 17.74 -17.57
N CYS A 71 -4.43 16.89 -16.79
CA CYS A 71 -4.64 15.45 -16.82
C CYS A 71 -5.89 15.04 -16.01
N PRO A 72 -6.61 13.98 -16.43
CA PRO A 72 -7.74 13.49 -15.67
C PRO A 72 -7.34 13.05 -14.26
N GLY A 73 -8.10 13.48 -13.26
CA GLY A 73 -7.96 13.04 -11.89
C GLY A 73 -8.47 11.61 -11.67
N TRP A 74 -8.33 11.13 -10.43
CA TRP A 74 -8.68 9.75 -10.04
C TRP A 74 -10.13 9.35 -10.36
N THR A 75 -11.06 10.31 -10.22
CA THR A 75 -12.50 10.13 -10.42
C THR A 75 -13.00 10.48 -11.82
N ASP A 76 -12.20 11.22 -12.60
CA ASP A 76 -12.65 11.77 -13.89
C ASP A 76 -12.69 10.69 -14.99
N CYS A 77 -11.76 9.73 -14.93
CA CYS A 77 -11.68 8.62 -15.85
C CYS A 77 -11.03 7.40 -15.18
N VAL A 78 -11.68 6.23 -15.29
CA VAL A 78 -11.19 4.97 -14.68
C VAL A 78 -9.85 4.54 -15.27
N ASN A 79 -9.68 4.73 -16.58
CA ASN A 79 -8.50 4.28 -17.34
C ASN A 79 -7.50 5.40 -17.61
N ASN A 80 -7.45 6.43 -16.76
CA ASN A 80 -6.40 7.45 -16.88
C ASN A 80 -5.00 6.85 -16.64
N SER A 81 -3.98 7.52 -17.14
CA SER A 81 -2.58 7.10 -17.14
C SER A 81 -2.02 6.84 -15.75
N VAL A 82 -2.23 7.76 -14.81
CA VAL A 82 -1.70 7.68 -13.44
C VAL A 82 -2.40 6.56 -12.66
N ARG A 83 -3.73 6.52 -12.70
CA ARG A 83 -4.53 5.46 -12.07
C ARG A 83 -4.19 4.09 -12.64
N SER A 84 -4.07 3.97 -13.96
CA SER A 84 -3.70 2.72 -14.62
C SER A 84 -2.31 2.24 -14.23
N PHE A 85 -1.36 3.16 -14.04
CA PHE A 85 -0.01 2.84 -13.57
C PHE A 85 -0.04 2.29 -12.15
N TRP A 86 -0.57 3.06 -11.19
CA TRP A 86 -0.60 2.64 -9.78
C TRP A 86 -1.36 1.34 -9.61
N ASN A 87 -2.48 1.19 -10.30
CA ASN A 87 -3.23 -0.06 -10.31
C ASN A 87 -2.37 -1.25 -10.77
N ARG A 88 -1.55 -1.08 -11.82
CA ARG A 88 -0.74 -2.16 -12.37
C ARG A 88 0.52 -2.43 -11.53
N ALA A 89 1.15 -1.38 -10.99
CA ALA A 89 2.29 -1.47 -10.09
C ALA A 89 1.90 -2.13 -8.75
N SER A 90 0.76 -1.74 -8.17
CA SER A 90 0.18 -2.38 -6.99
C SER A 90 -0.19 -3.84 -7.21
N ALA A 91 -0.69 -4.18 -8.41
CA ALA A 91 -0.91 -5.58 -8.77
C ALA A 91 0.41 -6.38 -8.72
N ALA A 92 1.48 -5.86 -9.32
CA ALA A 92 2.80 -6.50 -9.28
C ALA A 92 3.37 -6.59 -7.86
N PHE A 93 3.19 -5.54 -7.06
CA PHE A 93 3.63 -5.49 -5.65
C PHE A 93 2.93 -6.56 -4.81
N GLY A 94 1.60 -6.69 -4.94
CA GLY A 94 0.80 -7.73 -4.31
C GLY A 94 1.20 -9.14 -4.76
N GLU A 95 1.34 -9.35 -6.08
CA GLU A 95 1.78 -10.64 -6.65
C GLU A 95 3.17 -11.05 -6.17
N ALA A 96 4.06 -10.08 -5.94
CA ALA A 96 5.42 -10.31 -5.47
C ALA A 96 5.52 -10.54 -3.96
N ALA A 97 4.47 -10.26 -3.18
CA ALA A 97 4.46 -10.37 -1.73
C ALA A 97 4.95 -11.74 -1.23
N CYS A 98 5.73 -11.74 -0.14
CA CYS A 98 6.24 -12.97 0.46
C CYS A 98 6.61 -12.81 1.95
N GLY A 99 6.49 -13.91 2.68
CA GLY A 99 6.77 -13.95 4.12
C GLY A 99 5.67 -13.29 4.94
N ASP A 100 6.06 -12.60 6.00
CA ASP A 100 5.16 -11.80 6.83
C ASP A 100 5.05 -10.39 6.25
N VAL A 101 3.87 -9.99 5.78
CA VAL A 101 3.64 -8.65 5.23
C VAL A 101 2.84 -7.79 6.21
N THR A 102 2.95 -6.47 6.05
CA THR A 102 2.26 -5.51 6.91
C THR A 102 1.36 -4.62 6.07
N ALA A 103 0.18 -4.26 6.57
CA ALA A 103 -0.68 -3.24 5.99
C ALA A 103 -1.01 -2.17 7.04
N MET A 104 -0.63 -0.92 6.79
CA MET A 104 -0.95 0.19 7.68
C MET A 104 -2.23 0.89 7.21
N LEU A 105 -3.30 0.83 8.01
CA LEU A 105 -4.63 1.33 7.65
C LEU A 105 -5.04 2.48 8.56
N ASN A 106 -5.84 3.42 8.05
CA ASN A 106 -6.27 4.59 8.81
C ASN A 106 -7.47 4.24 9.72
N GLY A 107 -7.30 4.36 11.04
CA GLY A 107 -8.34 4.11 12.05
C GLY A 107 -9.30 5.27 12.29
N SER A 108 -8.99 6.47 11.79
CA SER A 108 -9.83 7.67 11.88
C SER A 108 -10.86 7.80 10.76
N ILE A 109 -11.03 6.77 9.93
CA ILE A 109 -12.09 6.71 8.92
C ILE A 109 -13.02 5.52 9.18
N GLU A 110 -14.30 5.64 8.81
CA GLU A 110 -15.32 4.60 9.07
C GLU A 110 -15.02 3.26 8.38
N THR A 111 -14.32 3.29 7.24
CA THR A 111 -14.03 2.10 6.43
C THR A 111 -12.53 2.01 6.10
N PRO A 112 -11.67 1.57 7.04
CA PRO A 112 -10.22 1.43 6.84
C PRO A 112 -9.88 0.51 5.65
N PHE A 113 -10.65 -0.56 5.47
CA PHE A 113 -10.60 -1.44 4.31
C PHE A 113 -11.79 -1.17 3.37
N SER A 114 -11.64 -0.18 2.49
CA SER A 114 -12.68 0.19 1.52
C SER A 114 -12.52 -0.59 0.21
N PRO A 115 -13.59 -1.19 -0.34
CA PRO A 115 -13.52 -1.91 -1.62
C PRO A 115 -13.15 -1.02 -2.81
N TYR A 116 -13.20 0.31 -2.65
CA TYR A 116 -12.78 1.28 -3.67
C TYR A 116 -11.30 1.67 -3.57
N SER A 117 -10.58 1.20 -2.54
CA SER A 117 -9.15 1.45 -2.36
C SER A 117 -8.32 0.49 -3.24
N ILE A 118 -7.11 0.91 -3.62
CA ILE A 118 -6.17 0.04 -4.34
C ILE A 118 -5.81 -1.17 -3.47
N PHE A 119 -5.57 -0.95 -2.17
CA PHE A 119 -5.27 -2.04 -1.25
C PHE A 119 -6.33 -3.14 -1.27
N ALA A 120 -7.62 -2.77 -1.15
CA ALA A 120 -8.69 -3.77 -1.15
C ALA A 120 -9.00 -4.36 -2.52
N SER A 121 -9.04 -3.53 -3.57
CA SER A 121 -9.50 -3.98 -4.89
C SER A 121 -8.40 -4.65 -5.72
N ILE A 122 -7.13 -4.42 -5.38
CA ILE A 122 -5.99 -4.85 -6.19
C ILE A 122 -4.99 -5.65 -5.37
N GLU A 123 -4.49 -5.11 -4.27
CA GLU A 123 -3.33 -5.67 -3.57
C GLU A 123 -3.68 -6.87 -2.71
N ALA A 124 -4.64 -6.73 -1.80
CA ALA A 124 -5.05 -7.78 -0.87
C ALA A 124 -5.50 -9.08 -1.57
N PRO A 125 -6.31 -9.04 -2.66
CA PRO A 125 -6.70 -10.26 -3.39
C PRO A 125 -5.54 -10.97 -4.09
N ARG A 126 -4.38 -10.34 -4.22
CA ARG A 126 -3.18 -10.90 -4.85
C ARG A 126 -2.18 -11.49 -3.87
N LEU A 127 -2.43 -11.36 -2.57
CA LEU A 127 -1.64 -12.04 -1.54
C LEU A 127 -1.94 -13.53 -1.60
N SER A 128 -0.95 -14.33 -2.02
CA SER A 128 -1.10 -15.80 -2.11
C SER A 128 -0.50 -16.48 -0.88
N SER A 129 -1.25 -17.40 -0.29
CA SER A 129 -0.84 -18.30 0.80
C SER A 129 0.39 -19.16 0.46
N SER A 130 0.66 -19.36 -0.84
CA SER A 130 1.87 -20.05 -1.31
C SER A 130 3.17 -19.29 -1.01
N ARG A 131 3.09 -17.97 -0.80
CA ARG A 131 4.25 -17.08 -0.59
C ARG A 131 4.14 -16.25 0.68
N VAL A 132 2.94 -15.76 0.98
CA VAL A 132 2.62 -14.93 2.15
C VAL A 132 2.16 -15.84 3.28
N LYS A 133 2.78 -15.69 4.45
CA LYS A 133 2.46 -16.48 5.64
C LYS A 133 1.51 -15.75 6.57
N LYS A 134 1.67 -14.43 6.67
CA LYS A 134 0.92 -13.59 7.60
C LYS A 134 0.71 -12.21 7.01
N LEU A 135 -0.48 -11.65 7.24
CA LEU A 135 -0.76 -10.23 7.12
C LEU A 135 -0.90 -9.62 8.53
N ASN A 136 -0.02 -8.67 8.87
CA ASN A 136 -0.13 -7.84 10.06
C ASN A 136 -0.80 -6.51 9.69
N VAL A 137 -2.03 -6.31 10.15
CA VAL A 137 -2.72 -5.02 10.04
C VAL A 137 -2.31 -4.14 11.21
N VAL A 138 -1.75 -2.97 10.88
CA VAL A 138 -1.47 -1.89 11.82
C VAL A 138 -2.54 -0.83 11.60
N LEU A 139 -3.57 -0.82 12.43
CA LEU A 139 -4.63 0.19 12.38
C LEU A 139 -4.12 1.43 13.14
N VAL A 140 -3.75 2.46 12.40
CA VAL A 140 -3.20 3.70 12.95
C VAL A 140 -4.32 4.50 13.58
N THR A 141 -4.23 4.74 14.88
CA THR A 141 -5.25 5.47 15.64
C THR A 141 -4.78 6.86 16.04
N GLN A 142 -5.75 7.76 16.13
CA GLN A 142 -5.66 9.10 16.69
C GLN A 142 -6.76 9.27 17.75
N PRO A 143 -6.74 10.32 18.59
CA PRO A 143 -7.73 10.51 19.64
C PRO A 143 -9.19 10.53 19.17
N ASP A 144 -9.44 10.88 17.91
CA ASP A 144 -10.76 10.92 17.27
C ASP A 144 -11.07 9.67 16.43
N SER A 145 -10.26 8.62 16.53
CA SER A 145 -10.48 7.40 15.75
C SER A 145 -11.83 6.77 16.02
N VAL A 146 -12.51 6.43 14.93
CA VAL A 146 -13.89 5.90 14.94
C VAL A 146 -13.94 4.40 14.66
N THR A 147 -12.80 3.77 14.40
CA THR A 147 -12.70 2.33 14.12
C THR A 147 -11.64 1.64 14.96
N ASN A 148 -11.83 0.34 15.11
CA ASN A 148 -10.95 -0.58 15.83
C ASN A 148 -10.77 -1.88 15.04
N CYS A 149 -9.95 -2.81 15.52
CA CYS A 149 -9.68 -4.08 14.82
C CYS A 149 -10.91 -4.98 14.61
N GLU A 150 -12.01 -4.74 15.34
CA GLU A 150 -13.26 -5.49 15.25
C GLU A 150 -14.26 -4.89 14.24
N THR A 151 -13.91 -3.79 13.61
CA THR A 151 -14.73 -3.08 12.60
C THR A 151 -15.07 -4.01 11.43
N ALA A 152 -16.31 -3.92 10.93
CA ALA A 152 -16.82 -4.81 9.89
C ALA A 152 -15.91 -4.89 8.65
N SER A 153 -15.38 -3.76 8.19
CA SER A 153 -14.48 -3.72 7.02
C SER A 153 -13.18 -4.51 7.23
N LEU A 154 -12.66 -4.59 8.46
CA LEU A 154 -11.47 -5.40 8.76
C LEU A 154 -11.80 -6.90 8.86
N LYS A 155 -13.04 -7.23 9.23
CA LYS A 155 -13.56 -8.61 9.12
C LYS A 155 -13.72 -9.01 7.66
N ASP A 156 -14.08 -8.06 6.80
CA ASP A 156 -14.16 -8.31 5.36
C ASP A 156 -12.77 -8.51 4.75
N LEU A 157 -11.77 -7.70 5.14
CA LEU A 157 -10.36 -7.96 4.80
C LEU A 157 -9.95 -9.39 5.18
N GLN A 158 -10.24 -9.83 6.39
CA GLN A 158 -9.90 -11.18 6.83
C GLN A 158 -10.55 -12.28 5.96
N LYS A 159 -11.78 -12.06 5.46
CA LYS A 159 -12.48 -13.01 4.59
C LYS A 159 -11.92 -13.03 3.16
N GLU A 160 -11.41 -11.90 2.67
CA GLU A 160 -10.84 -11.77 1.32
C GLU A 160 -9.44 -12.39 1.20
N LEU A 161 -8.76 -12.65 2.31
CA LEU A 161 -7.43 -13.24 2.28
C LEU A 161 -7.45 -14.70 1.82
N ASP A 162 -6.45 -15.06 1.01
CA ASP A 162 -6.24 -16.43 0.57
C ASP A 162 -6.10 -17.38 1.77
N GLN A 163 -6.71 -18.56 1.64
CA GLN A 163 -6.81 -19.51 2.73
C GLN A 163 -5.41 -19.99 3.14
N GLY A 164 -5.06 -19.79 4.41
CA GLY A 164 -3.75 -20.15 4.95
C GLY A 164 -2.86 -18.96 5.29
N ILE A 165 -3.23 -17.75 4.85
CA ILE A 165 -2.61 -16.52 5.35
C ILE A 165 -3.12 -16.27 6.77
N VAL A 166 -2.20 -16.17 7.73
CA VAL A 166 -2.53 -15.78 9.10
C VAL A 166 -2.87 -14.30 9.16
N TYR A 167 -4.02 -13.95 9.70
CA TYR A 167 -4.44 -12.55 9.90
C TYR A 167 -4.16 -12.11 11.34
N ASN A 168 -3.55 -10.93 11.50
CA ASN A 168 -3.39 -10.24 12.78
C ASN A 168 -3.77 -8.78 12.61
N CYS A 169 -4.37 -8.17 13.65
CA CYS A 169 -4.68 -6.75 13.66
C CYS A 169 -4.32 -6.13 15.01
N GLN A 170 -3.67 -4.97 14.97
CA GLN A 170 -3.31 -4.20 16.16
C GLN A 170 -3.66 -2.73 15.97
N GLU A 171 -4.26 -2.14 16.99
CA GLU A 171 -4.50 -0.69 17.09
C GLU A 171 -3.24 -0.02 17.64
N VAL A 172 -2.69 0.93 16.87
CA VAL A 172 -1.40 1.55 17.20
C VAL A 172 -1.56 3.06 17.06
N PRO A 173 -1.39 3.82 18.16
CA PRO A 173 -1.43 5.28 18.09
C PRO A 173 -0.39 5.81 17.12
N GLU A 174 -0.75 6.78 16.27
CA GLU A 174 0.18 7.40 15.32
C GLU A 174 1.44 7.94 16.01
N ALA A 175 1.27 8.54 17.20
CA ALA A 175 2.37 9.01 18.02
C ALA A 175 3.38 7.90 18.37
N LYS A 176 2.91 6.66 18.63
CA LYS A 176 3.78 5.51 18.89
C LYS A 176 4.56 5.11 17.64
N VAL A 177 3.92 5.14 16.46
CA VAL A 177 4.60 4.87 15.17
C VAL A 177 5.71 5.89 14.93
N GLN A 178 5.41 7.18 15.12
CA GLN A 178 6.36 8.29 14.92
C GLN A 178 7.54 8.26 15.92
N GLU A 179 7.26 7.95 17.20
CA GLU A 179 8.28 7.76 18.22
C GLU A 179 9.20 6.59 17.84
N CYS A 180 8.63 5.46 17.43
CA CYS A 180 9.40 4.29 17.03
C CYS A 180 10.25 4.54 15.77
N ALA A 181 9.70 5.28 14.80
CA ALA A 181 10.42 5.70 13.60
C ALA A 181 11.68 6.50 13.95
N SER A 182 11.61 7.29 15.03
CA SER A 182 12.71 8.16 15.47
C SER A 182 13.71 7.46 16.42
N ASN A 183 13.43 6.25 16.89
CA ASN A 183 14.27 5.52 17.84
C ASN A 183 14.85 4.23 17.27
N SER A 184 16.05 4.33 16.67
CA SER A 184 16.76 3.22 16.02
C SER A 184 17.06 2.00 16.91
N HIS A 185 17.00 2.13 18.24
CA HIS A 185 17.21 1.02 19.18
C HIS A 185 16.01 0.08 19.29
N ILE A 186 14.81 0.55 18.96
CA ILE A 186 13.60 -0.29 18.97
C ILE A 186 13.61 -1.14 17.71
N ALA A 187 13.53 -2.46 17.85
CA ALA A 187 13.38 -3.35 16.70
C ALA A 187 12.07 -3.05 15.96
N CYS A 188 12.09 -3.05 14.62
CA CYS A 188 10.94 -2.60 13.84
C CYS A 188 9.68 -3.44 14.04
N GLY A 189 9.81 -4.74 14.31
CA GLY A 189 8.66 -5.60 14.66
C GLY A 189 8.05 -5.30 16.04
N ALA A 190 8.67 -4.43 16.85
CA ALA A 190 8.13 -3.96 18.13
C ALA A 190 7.51 -2.55 18.03
N CYS A 191 7.52 -1.93 16.84
CA CYS A 191 6.88 -0.63 16.62
C CYS A 191 5.35 -0.70 16.66
N TRP A 192 4.78 -1.89 16.48
CA TRP A 192 3.36 -2.18 16.64
C TRP A 192 3.15 -3.31 17.63
#